data_AF-A0A2M6Y5I1-F1
#
_entry.id   AF-A0A2M6Y5I1-F1
#
_cell.length_a   1.000
_cell.length_b   1.000
_cell.length_c   1.000
_cell.angle_alpha   90.00
_cell.angle_beta   90.00
_cell.angle_gamma   90.00
#
_symmetry.space_group_name_H-M   'P 1'
#
loop_
_entity.id
_entity.type
_entity.pdbx_description
1 polymer ?
#
loop_
_entity_poly.entity_id
_entity_poly.type
_entity_poly.pdbx_seq_one_letter_code
_entity_poly.pdbx_strand_id
1 'polypeptide(L)'
;MAAGVARGQEISNKDLGHKALETTLSYVKSQDPDVRSMAADILGATGNKAAAGVLKKMLTDTDKHTRINAAEALWNLGDPSGLKIIYSVIGEVPAQGPVGNSPLVELKIISQNKIREHAIEA
;
A
#
# COMPACT_ATOMS: atom_id res chain seq x y z
N MET A 1 -39.01 -15.47 -37.87
CA MET A 1 -37.65 -15.85 -37.43
C MET A 1 -37.19 -14.80 -36.43
N ALA A 2 -37.11 -15.14 -35.14
CA ALA A 2 -36.79 -14.20 -34.07
C ALA A 2 -35.27 -14.09 -33.93
N ALA A 3 -34.69 -12.97 -34.36
CA ALA A 3 -33.32 -12.60 -34.06
C ALA A 3 -33.29 -11.94 -32.67
N GLY A 4 -33.09 -12.76 -31.64
CA GLY A 4 -32.78 -12.28 -30.30
C GLY A 4 -31.39 -11.64 -30.32
N VAL A 5 -31.35 -10.31 -30.44
CA VAL A 5 -30.12 -9.54 -30.26
C VAL A 5 -29.65 -9.78 -28.83
N ALA A 6 -28.49 -10.42 -28.69
CA ALA A 6 -27.82 -10.59 -27.41
C ALA A 6 -27.58 -9.20 -26.81
N ARG A 7 -28.38 -8.84 -25.80
CA ARG A 7 -28.12 -7.65 -24.99
C ARG A 7 -26.75 -7.85 -24.37
N GLY A 8 -25.78 -7.03 -24.77
CA GLY A 8 -24.52 -6.91 -24.04
C GLY A 8 -24.87 -6.65 -22.59
N GLN A 9 -24.45 -7.54 -21.69
CA GLN A 9 -24.78 -7.42 -20.28
C GLN A 9 -24.17 -6.11 -19.77
N GLU A 10 -25.02 -5.16 -19.36
CA GLU A 10 -24.57 -3.98 -18.63
C GLU A 10 -23.94 -4.45 -17.32
N ILE A 11 -22.61 -4.33 -17.22
CA ILE A 11 -21.88 -4.66 -16.00
C ILE A 11 -22.21 -3.56 -14.99
N SER A 12 -22.79 -3.92 -13.85
CA SER A 12 -23.04 -2.94 -12.80
C SER A 12 -21.73 -2.45 -12.18
N ASN A 13 -21.71 -1.22 -11.63
CA ASN A 13 -20.54 -0.69 -10.92
C ASN A 13 -20.08 -1.62 -9.77
N LYS A 14 -21.03 -2.34 -9.15
CA LYS A 14 -20.73 -3.31 -8.09
C LYS A 14 -19.99 -4.53 -8.64
N ASP A 15 -20.43 -5.06 -9.77
CA ASP A 15 -19.79 -6.21 -10.41
C ASP A 15 -18.41 -5.85 -10.96
N LEU A 16 -18.28 -4.62 -11.48
CA LEU A 16 -16.99 -4.09 -11.92
C LEU A 16 -15.99 -3.97 -10.76
N GLY A 17 -16.44 -3.42 -9.61
CA GLY A 17 -15.61 -3.32 -8.41
C GLY A 17 -15.21 -4.67 -7.84
N HIS A 18 -16.12 -5.64 -7.84
CA HIS A 18 -15.82 -7.01 -7.42
C HIS A 18 -14.76 -7.66 -8.32
N LYS A 19 -14.95 -7.58 -9.64
CA LYS A 19 -14.01 -8.12 -10.62
C LYS A 19 -12.64 -7.44 -10.55
N ALA A 20 -12.60 -6.13 -10.33
CA ALA A 20 -11.36 -5.40 -10.13
C ALA A 20 -10.61 -5.92 -8.90
N LEU A 21 -11.31 -6.08 -7.76
CA LEU A 21 -10.70 -6.62 -6.54
C LEU A 21 -10.18 -8.05 -6.74
N GLU A 22 -10.96 -8.94 -7.36
CA GLU A 22 -10.51 -10.32 -7.65
C GLU A 22 -9.26 -10.33 -8.55
N THR A 23 -9.25 -9.49 -9.58
CA THR A 23 -8.10 -9.36 -10.49
C THR A 23 -6.87 -8.88 -9.72
N THR A 24 -6.98 -7.84 -8.90
CA THR A 24 -5.88 -7.34 -8.07
C THR A 24 -5.36 -8.41 -7.11
N LEU A 25 -6.25 -9.19 -6.49
CA LEU A 25 -5.85 -10.29 -5.60
C LEU A 25 -5.06 -11.39 -6.33
N SER A 26 -5.30 -11.58 -7.63
CA SER A 26 -4.49 -12.50 -8.44
C SER A 26 -3.06 -11.98 -8.65
N TYR A 27 -2.90 -10.67 -8.83
CA TYR A 27 -1.59 -10.03 -9.06
C TYR A 27 -0.68 -10.02 -7.84
N VAL A 28 -1.22 -10.11 -6.63
CA VAL A 28 -0.42 -10.31 -5.41
C VAL A 28 0.43 -11.59 -5.48
N LYS A 29 0.06 -12.57 -6.31
CA LYS A 29 0.80 -13.83 -6.50
C LYS A 29 1.63 -13.86 -7.79
N SER A 30 1.77 -12.74 -8.49
CA SER A 30 2.55 -12.66 -9.72
C SER A 30 4.01 -13.09 -9.48
N GLN A 31 4.62 -13.75 -10.46
CA GLN A 31 6.06 -14.01 -10.44
C GLN A 31 6.87 -12.72 -10.59
N ASP A 32 6.30 -11.74 -11.29
CA ASP A 32 6.89 -10.43 -11.50
C ASP A 32 6.74 -9.56 -10.23
N PRO A 33 7.84 -9.14 -9.58
CA PRO A 33 7.79 -8.29 -8.39
C PRO A 33 7.18 -6.91 -8.65
N ASP A 34 7.32 -6.33 -9.85
CA ASP A 34 6.74 -5.02 -10.16
C ASP A 34 5.21 -5.11 -10.18
N VAL A 35 4.68 -6.22 -10.71
CA VAL A 35 3.24 -6.51 -10.70
C VAL A 35 2.72 -6.74 -9.28
N ARG A 36 3.48 -7.44 -8.42
CA ARG A 36 3.10 -7.62 -7.00
C ARG A 36 3.10 -6.29 -6.25
N SER A 37 4.13 -5.47 -6.46
CA SER A 37 4.27 -4.14 -5.86
C SER A 37 3.12 -3.21 -6.26
N MET A 38 2.72 -3.22 -7.53
CA MET A 38 1.55 -2.50 -8.03
C MET A 38 0.25 -3.01 -7.39
N ALA A 39 0.12 -4.32 -7.21
CA ALA A 39 -1.05 -4.89 -6.55
C ALA A 39 -1.20 -4.42 -5.09
N ALA A 40 -0.10 -4.28 -4.35
CA ALA A 40 -0.11 -3.72 -3.00
C ALA A 40 -0.60 -2.26 -2.99
N ASP A 41 -0.10 -1.44 -3.92
CA ASP A 41 -0.49 -0.03 -4.05
C ASP A 41 -2.00 0.11 -4.33
N ILE A 42 -2.51 -0.62 -5.34
CA ILE A 42 -3.94 -0.63 -5.68
C ILE A 42 -4.78 -1.03 -4.47
N LEU A 43 -4.39 -2.09 -3.75
CA LEU A 43 -5.11 -2.55 -2.56
C LEU A 43 -5.16 -1.47 -1.47
N GLY A 44 -4.07 -0.75 -1.24
CA GLY A 44 -4.04 0.39 -0.31
C GLY A 44 -4.94 1.54 -0.76
N ALA A 45 -4.88 1.91 -2.03
CA ALA A 45 -5.66 2.99 -2.62
C ALA A 45 -7.18 2.74 -2.58
N THR A 46 -7.61 1.49 -2.49
CA THR A 46 -9.04 1.17 -2.35
C THR A 46 -9.68 1.69 -1.06
N GLY A 47 -8.88 1.92 0.00
CA GLY A 47 -9.40 2.21 1.34
C GLY A 47 -10.13 1.03 2.00
N ASN A 48 -10.17 -0.14 1.35
CA ASN A 48 -10.87 -1.31 1.86
C ASN A 48 -10.00 -2.02 2.92
N LYS A 49 -10.34 -1.82 4.19
CA LYS A 49 -9.63 -2.44 5.32
C LYS A 49 -9.59 -3.98 5.26
N ALA A 50 -10.48 -4.65 4.51
CA ALA A 50 -10.40 -6.09 4.29
C ALA A 50 -9.10 -6.52 3.58
N ALA A 51 -8.45 -5.62 2.83
CA ALA A 51 -7.18 -5.89 2.17
C ALA A 51 -5.99 -6.02 3.14
N ALA A 52 -6.13 -5.56 4.39
CA ALA A 52 -5.04 -5.58 5.37
C ALA A 52 -4.46 -6.97 5.60
N GLY A 53 -5.28 -8.02 5.60
CA GLY A 53 -4.81 -9.40 5.76
C GLY A 53 -3.90 -9.88 4.62
N VAL A 54 -4.17 -9.42 3.39
CA VAL A 54 -3.34 -9.75 2.21
C VAL A 54 -2.06 -8.93 2.25
N LEU A 55 -2.15 -7.63 2.51
CA LEU A 55 -1.00 -6.74 2.59
C LEU A 55 -0.01 -7.15 3.70
N LYS A 56 -0.50 -7.65 4.84
CA LYS A 56 0.36 -8.21 5.90
C LYS A 56 1.21 -9.38 5.43
N LYS A 57 0.69 -10.23 4.55
CA LYS A 57 1.47 -11.33 3.96
C LYS A 57 2.56 -10.82 3.02
N MET A 58 2.31 -9.69 2.36
CA MET A 58 3.26 -9.06 1.44
C MET A 58 4.41 -8.35 2.17
N LEU A 59 4.30 -8.11 3.49
CA LEU A 59 5.42 -7.61 4.31
C LEU A 59 6.61 -8.58 4.38
N THR A 60 6.40 -9.85 4.04
CA THR A 60 7.46 -10.87 3.96
C THR A 60 7.78 -11.25 2.52
N ASP A 61 7.39 -10.44 1.53
CA ASP A 61 7.75 -10.66 0.13
C ASP A 61 9.28 -10.69 -0.05
N THR A 62 9.76 -11.46 -1.03
CA THR A 62 11.19 -11.56 -1.34
C THR A 62 11.72 -10.24 -1.91
N ASP A 63 10.90 -9.54 -2.68
CA ASP A 63 11.24 -8.25 -3.27
C ASP A 63 11.08 -7.09 -2.26
N LYS A 64 12.07 -6.20 -2.25
CA LYS A 64 12.11 -5.07 -1.31
C LYS A 64 11.02 -4.05 -1.62
N HIS A 65 10.76 -3.75 -2.89
CA HIS A 65 9.77 -2.75 -3.28
C HIS A 65 8.36 -3.20 -2.90
N THR A 66 8.05 -4.47 -3.12
CA THR A 66 6.79 -5.08 -2.72
C THR A 66 6.56 -4.98 -1.21
N ARG A 67 7.59 -5.23 -0.38
CA ARG A 67 7.48 -5.05 1.08
C ARG A 67 7.20 -3.60 1.47
N ILE A 68 7.84 -2.63 0.81
CA ILE A 68 7.67 -1.20 1.07
C ILE A 68 6.25 -0.77 0.72
N ASN A 69 5.78 -1.09 -0.49
CA ASN A 69 4.44 -0.74 -0.94
C ASN A 69 3.37 -1.40 -0.06
N ALA A 70 3.58 -2.64 0.37
CA ALA A 70 2.68 -3.30 1.32
C ALA A 70 2.61 -2.57 2.67
N ALA A 71 3.74 -2.06 3.16
CA ALA A 71 3.79 -1.30 4.41
C ALA A 71 3.10 0.07 4.29
N GLU A 72 3.30 0.77 3.18
CA GLU A 72 2.61 2.03 2.89
C GLU A 72 1.10 1.82 2.70
N ALA A 73 0.70 0.78 1.97
CA ALA A 73 -0.70 0.43 1.79
C ALA A 73 -1.39 0.12 3.13
N LEU A 74 -0.75 -0.65 4.02
CA LEU A 74 -1.26 -0.90 5.37
C LEU A 74 -1.42 0.39 6.16
N TRP A 75 -0.44 1.29 6.07
CA TRP A 75 -0.52 2.60 6.70
C TRP A 75 -1.73 3.40 6.20
N ASN A 76 -1.96 3.44 4.89
CA ASN A 76 -3.10 4.14 4.29
C ASN A 76 -4.45 3.54 4.74
N LEU A 77 -4.49 2.26 5.10
CA LEU A 77 -5.66 1.61 5.69
C LEU A 77 -5.78 1.81 7.22
N GLY A 78 -4.81 2.52 7.83
CA GLY A 78 -4.74 2.76 9.26
C GLY A 78 -4.21 1.57 10.07
N ASP A 79 -3.47 0.66 9.44
CA ASP A 79 -2.86 -0.51 10.08
C ASP A 79 -1.35 -0.30 10.28
N PRO A 80 -0.86 -0.21 11.53
CA PRO A 80 0.54 0.07 11.83
C PRO A 80 1.47 -1.15 11.64
N SER A 81 0.99 -2.29 11.17
CA SER A 81 1.82 -3.51 11.05
C SER A 81 2.99 -3.34 10.06
N GLY A 82 2.92 -2.39 9.13
CA GLY A 82 3.99 -2.07 8.18
C GLY A 82 5.14 -1.22 8.74
N LEU A 83 4.97 -0.60 9.91
CA LEU A 83 5.91 0.41 10.42
C LEU A 83 7.36 -0.08 10.54
N LYS A 84 7.55 -1.33 10.99
CA LYS A 84 8.89 -1.93 11.12
C LYS A 84 9.64 -1.96 9.79
N ILE A 85 8.95 -2.23 8.68
CA ILE A 85 9.55 -2.24 7.34
C ILE A 85 9.94 -0.82 6.95
N ILE A 86 9.06 0.17 7.17
CA ILE A 86 9.33 1.58 6.88
C ILE A 86 10.58 2.06 7.65
N TYR A 87 10.65 1.80 8.96
CA TYR A 87 11.80 2.18 9.79
C TYR A 87 13.12 1.52 9.35
N SER A 88 13.07 0.26 8.92
CA SER A 88 14.26 -0.44 8.42
C SER A 88 14.82 0.16 7.12
N VAL A 89 13.97 0.79 6.30
CA VAL A 89 14.37 1.39 5.02
C VAL A 89 15.01 2.74 5.23
N ILE A 90 14.54 3.51 6.22
CA ILE A 90 15.00 4.88 6.49
C ILE A 90 16.12 4.93 7.53
N GLY A 91 16.44 3.82 8.20
CA GLY A 91 17.52 3.73 9.19
C GLY A 91 17.22 4.42 10.51
N GLU A 92 15.97 4.80 10.76
CA GLU A 92 15.55 5.56 11.94
C GLU A 92 14.37 4.85 12.62
N VAL A 93 14.54 4.56 13.91
CA VAL A 93 13.50 4.03 14.80
C VAL A 93 12.98 5.20 15.63
N PRO A 94 11.66 5.45 15.74
CA PRO A 94 11.18 6.59 16.50
C PRO A 94 11.57 6.45 17.97
N ALA A 95 11.98 7.57 18.57
CA ALA A 95 11.92 7.71 20.01
C ALA A 95 10.47 7.46 20.46
N GLN A 96 10.29 6.66 21.53
CA GLN A 96 8.98 6.26 22.05
C GLN A 96 8.12 7.50 22.35
N GLY A 97 7.30 7.92 21.39
CA GLY A 97 6.49 9.14 21.42
C GLY A 97 5.07 8.85 20.94
N PRO A 98 4.10 9.71 21.27
CA PRO A 98 2.68 9.40 21.12
C PRO A 98 2.32 9.18 19.65
N VAL A 99 1.78 7.99 19.38
CA VAL A 99 1.29 7.48 18.09
C VAL A 99 0.11 8.35 17.64
N GLY A 100 0.38 9.50 17.05
CA GLY A 100 -0.65 10.51 16.76
C GLY A 100 -0.55 11.17 15.40
N ASN A 101 0.60 11.14 14.74
CA ASN A 101 0.78 11.71 13.40
C ASN A 101 1.49 10.70 12.50
N SER A 102 1.09 10.68 11.23
CA SER A 102 1.58 9.71 10.25
C SER A 102 3.11 9.58 10.24
N PRO A 103 3.70 8.38 10.12
CA PRO A 103 5.12 8.16 9.90
C PRO A 103 5.64 8.97 8.71
N LEU A 104 4.81 9.27 7.69
CA LEU A 104 5.20 10.20 6.62
C LEU A 104 5.29 11.66 7.09
N VAL A 105 4.47 12.06 8.07
CA VAL A 105 4.57 13.37 8.75
C VAL A 105 5.77 13.39 9.70
N GLU A 106 6.01 12.33 10.46
CA GLU A 106 7.22 12.17 11.27
C GLU A 106 8.46 12.21 10.36
N LEU A 107 8.43 11.53 9.21
CA LEU A 107 9.47 11.58 8.17
C LEU A 107 9.69 12.99 7.62
N LYS A 108 8.62 13.76 7.41
CA LYS A 108 8.71 15.16 6.98
C LYS A 108 9.31 16.05 8.08
N ILE A 109 8.98 15.82 9.35
CA ILE A 109 9.57 16.54 10.49
C ILE A 109 11.05 16.18 10.63
N ILE A 110 11.38 14.90 10.55
CA ILE A 110 12.75 14.37 10.62
C ILE A 110 13.61 14.94 9.47
N SER A 111 13.11 14.92 8.24
CA SER A 111 13.84 15.47 7.09
C SER A 111 14.05 16.99 7.22
N GLN A 112 13.05 17.70 7.72
CA GLN A 112 13.15 19.14 7.98
C GLN A 112 14.13 19.47 9.10
N ASN A 113 14.27 18.61 10.11
CA ASN A 113 15.25 18.79 11.19
C ASN A 113 16.68 18.56 10.71
N LYS A 114 16.94 17.52 9.89
CA LYS A 114 18.25 17.30 9.27
C LYS A 114 18.69 18.46 8.38
N ILE A 115 17.78 19.03 7.58
CA ILE A 115 18.09 20.21 6.74
C ILE A 115 18.45 21.43 7.61
N ARG A 116 17.79 21.62 8.76
CA ARG A 116 18.09 22.71 9.69
C ARG A 116 19.43 22.54 10.39
N GLU A 117 19.77 21.34 10.82
CA GLU A 117 21.08 21.05 11.44
C GLU A 117 22.22 21.37 10.46
N HIS A 118 22.12 20.90 9.21
CA HIS A 118 23.09 21.21 8.17
C HIS A 118 23.17 22.71 7.80
N ALA A 119 22.08 23.46 7.97
CA ALA A 119 22.04 24.90 7.71
C ALA A 119 22.60 25.76 8.87
N ILE A 120 22.75 25.20 10.06
CA ILE A 120 23.38 25.87 11.22
C ILE A 120 24.89 25.61 11.25
N GLU A 121 25.34 24.52 10.63
CA GLU A 121 26.75 24.14 10.53
C GLU A 121 27.48 24.72 9.28
N ALA A 122 26.79 25.50 8.44
CA ALA A 122 27.35 26.17 7.25
C ALA A 122 27.42 27.69 7.43
#